data_AF-A0AAN8BK33-F1
#
_entry.id   AF-A0AAN8BK33-F1
#
_cell.length_a   1.000
_cell.length_b   1.000
_cell.length_c   1.000
_cell.angle_alpha   90.00
_cell.angle_beta   90.00
_cell.angle_gamma   90.00
#
_symmetry.space_group_name_H-M   'P 1'
#
loop_
_entity.id
_entity.type
_entity.pdbx_description
1 polymer ?
#
loop_
_entity_poly.entity_id
_entity_poly.type
_entity_poly.pdbx_seq_one_letter_code
_entity_poly.pdbx_strand_id
1 'polypeptide(L)'
;MKATLVSELVERGDKMLRDGLKSPNSNPSKLNDSICAQLCVAGLEALAKATRFCCENSPEAIRTLLPHETSPAVLNTSENITKRLATEKASSWLSANITALIRREWKSRYDRVMKAVGSPVAPGCREGEGAVLESVTQEQPTTPKRKQGSERVTSCPPTCSHSASLPSDILVEIKEWLSIAVGPMTEEELPTGPQLKMLLQTVGDTLACRKFSTVVSEQMLLNCTVLLGCKLVSAELPVLSPSECSGGDGVVVIAGSGSEPPVRALLEQLAELWERDCCSSAPLHLLFTPLTVTAVLKASDTEWNNYLFLVRELVDRGALREEEVVSHWKKLTNLALPAVRELIENFQLRSQSIKPSLPLAQLQSHIEMLQVSQQTVEGAT
;
A
#
# COMPACT_ATOMS: atom_id res chain seq x y z
N MET A 1 13.32 7.66 -6.82
CA MET A 1 14.76 7.86 -7.14
C MET A 1 14.99 8.75 -8.37
N LYS A 2 14.29 8.57 -9.50
CA LYS A 2 14.57 9.28 -10.77
C LYS A 2 14.41 10.81 -10.69
N ALA A 3 13.29 11.30 -10.16
CA ALA A 3 12.98 12.74 -10.12
C ALA A 3 13.83 13.47 -9.07
N THR A 4 13.94 12.90 -7.87
CA THR A 4 14.68 13.49 -6.74
C THR A 4 16.18 13.64 -7.01
N LEU A 5 16.85 12.58 -7.51
CA LEU A 5 18.28 12.63 -7.79
C LEU A 5 18.66 13.70 -8.83
N VAL A 6 17.93 13.77 -9.94
CA VAL A 6 18.21 14.73 -11.01
C VAL A 6 17.94 16.16 -10.53
N SER A 7 16.85 16.37 -9.77
CA SER A 7 16.52 17.67 -9.18
C SER A 7 17.62 18.16 -8.23
N GLU A 8 18.06 17.33 -7.29
CA GLU A 8 19.13 17.69 -6.33
C GLU A 8 20.45 18.05 -7.01
N LEU A 9 20.83 17.28 -8.05
CA LEU A 9 22.05 17.55 -8.82
C LEU A 9 21.93 18.88 -9.59
N VAL A 10 20.80 19.12 -10.23
CA VAL A 10 20.56 20.36 -10.99
C VAL A 10 20.49 21.58 -10.06
N GLU A 11 19.90 21.44 -8.87
CA GLU A 11 19.87 22.50 -7.85
C GLU A 11 21.27 22.83 -7.32
N ARG A 12 22.10 21.81 -7.07
CA ARG A 12 23.51 22.00 -6.74
C ARG A 12 24.25 22.74 -7.85
N GLY A 13 24.01 22.36 -9.11
CA GLY A 13 24.56 23.06 -10.27
C GLY A 13 24.12 24.52 -10.36
N ASP A 14 22.85 24.81 -10.08
CA ASP A 14 22.29 26.17 -10.10
C ASP A 14 23.00 27.07 -9.09
N LYS A 15 23.22 26.55 -7.87
CA LYS A 15 24.00 27.25 -6.84
C LYS A 15 25.43 27.53 -7.32
N MET A 16 26.12 26.53 -7.88
CA MET A 16 27.48 26.69 -8.42
C MET A 16 27.54 27.72 -9.55
N LEU A 17 26.54 27.76 -10.42
CA LEU A 17 26.45 28.72 -11.52
C LEU A 17 26.26 30.14 -10.97
N ARG A 18 25.32 30.33 -10.04
CA ARG A 18 25.07 31.65 -9.42
C ARG A 18 26.29 32.16 -8.66
N ASP A 19 27.01 31.29 -7.96
CA ASP A 19 28.23 31.68 -7.25
C ASP A 19 29.38 31.98 -8.22
N GLY A 20 29.54 31.19 -9.28
CA GLY A 20 30.54 31.44 -10.32
C GLY A 20 30.29 32.73 -11.10
N LEU A 21 29.03 33.11 -11.34
CA LEU A 21 28.65 34.36 -12.01
C LEU A 21 28.94 35.62 -11.17
N LYS A 22 29.12 35.50 -9.85
CA LYS A 22 29.55 36.63 -8.98
C LYS A 22 31.03 36.98 -9.18
N SER A 23 31.81 36.12 -9.82
CA SER A 23 33.24 36.36 -10.04
C SER A 23 33.49 37.24 -11.28
N PRO A 24 34.33 38.28 -11.19
CA PRO A 24 34.43 39.34 -12.20
C PRO A 24 35.01 38.91 -13.56
N ASN A 25 35.60 37.71 -13.67
CA ASN A 25 36.20 37.17 -14.89
C ASN A 25 35.57 35.84 -15.35
N SER A 26 34.36 35.54 -14.89
CA SER A 26 33.64 34.32 -15.24
C SER A 26 33.20 34.33 -16.71
N ASN A 27 33.59 33.30 -17.48
CA ASN A 27 32.97 33.02 -18.77
C ASN A 27 31.78 32.05 -18.54
N PRO A 28 30.53 32.50 -18.74
CA PRO A 28 29.33 31.69 -18.48
C PRO A 28 29.29 30.38 -19.27
N SER A 29 29.81 30.36 -20.50
CA SER A 29 29.80 29.14 -21.33
C SER A 29 30.78 28.09 -20.81
N LYS A 30 31.99 28.50 -20.43
CA LYS A 30 32.98 27.58 -19.83
C LYS A 30 32.53 27.06 -18.46
N LEU A 31 31.87 27.92 -17.69
CA LEU A 31 31.28 27.54 -16.40
C LEU A 31 30.15 26.52 -16.58
N ASN A 32 29.29 26.72 -17.58
CA ASN A 32 28.23 25.78 -17.95
C ASN A 32 28.78 24.39 -18.29
N ASP A 33 29.77 24.32 -19.19
CA ASP A 33 30.37 23.06 -19.62
C ASP A 33 31.05 22.32 -18.44
N SER A 34 31.75 23.06 -17.58
CA SER A 34 32.40 22.50 -16.38
C SER A 34 31.37 21.95 -15.38
N ILE A 35 30.31 22.70 -15.09
CA ILE A 35 29.25 22.25 -14.17
C ILE A 35 28.53 21.04 -14.78
N CYS A 36 28.17 21.09 -16.06
CA CYS A 36 27.51 19.97 -16.73
C CYS A 36 28.34 18.68 -16.64
N ALA A 37 29.67 18.75 -16.83
CA ALA A 37 30.56 17.61 -16.69
C ALA A 37 30.57 17.06 -15.25
N GLN A 38 30.67 17.94 -14.25
CA GLN A 38 30.65 17.54 -12.83
C GLN A 38 29.33 16.89 -12.43
N LEU A 39 28.19 17.44 -12.88
CA LEU A 39 26.88 16.86 -12.63
C LEU A 39 26.74 15.47 -13.27
N CYS A 40 27.26 15.28 -14.48
CA CYS A 40 27.24 13.97 -15.14
C CYS A 40 28.06 12.93 -14.36
N VAL A 41 29.24 13.31 -13.84
CA VAL A 41 30.07 12.42 -13.00
C VAL A 41 29.35 12.07 -11.70
N ALA A 42 28.81 13.07 -11.00
CA ALA A 42 28.03 12.85 -9.78
C ALA A 42 26.76 12.00 -10.02
N GLY A 43 26.15 12.14 -11.21
CA GLY A 43 25.05 11.28 -11.64
C GLY A 43 25.44 9.82 -11.81
N LEU A 44 26.66 9.54 -12.28
CA LEU A 44 27.18 8.18 -12.39
C LEU A 44 27.47 7.55 -11.02
N GLU A 45 27.83 8.34 -10.00
CA GLU A 45 27.96 7.83 -8.63
C GLU A 45 26.63 7.26 -8.07
N ALA A 46 25.49 7.66 -8.65
CA ALA A 46 24.20 7.09 -8.30
C ALA A 46 24.05 5.61 -8.68
N LEU A 47 24.86 5.09 -9.61
CA LEU A 47 24.89 3.66 -9.93
C LEU A 47 25.27 2.82 -8.70
N ALA A 48 26.28 3.27 -7.95
CA ALA A 48 26.72 2.58 -6.74
C ALA A 48 25.63 2.63 -5.64
N LYS A 49 24.96 3.78 -5.49
CA LYS A 49 23.86 3.95 -4.54
C LYS A 49 22.65 3.07 -4.91
N ALA A 50 22.26 3.04 -6.18
CA ALA A 50 21.16 2.22 -6.66
C ALA A 50 21.46 0.71 -6.53
N THR A 51 22.69 0.31 -6.81
CA THR A 51 23.15 -1.08 -6.60
C THR A 51 23.02 -1.47 -5.13
N ARG A 52 23.53 -0.63 -4.22
CA ARG A 52 23.43 -0.88 -2.78
C ARG A 52 21.97 -0.95 -2.33
N PHE A 53 21.15 0.01 -2.76
CA PHE A 53 19.73 0.04 -2.45
C PHE A 53 19.01 -1.25 -2.91
N CYS A 54 19.24 -1.70 -4.15
CA CYS A 54 18.67 -2.96 -4.62
C CYS A 54 19.18 -4.15 -3.79
N CYS A 55 20.46 -4.18 -3.42
CA CYS A 55 21.04 -5.25 -2.62
C CYS A 55 20.43 -5.38 -1.23
N GLU A 56 20.14 -4.25 -0.59
CA GLU A 56 19.62 -4.19 0.78
C GLU A 56 18.11 -4.39 0.83
N ASN A 57 17.36 -3.82 -0.12
CA ASN A 57 15.90 -3.78 -0.06
C ASN A 57 15.22 -4.93 -0.82
N SER A 58 15.87 -5.53 -1.83
CA SER A 58 15.25 -6.64 -2.60
C SER A 58 14.92 -7.85 -1.73
N PRO A 59 15.77 -8.29 -0.78
CA PRO A 59 15.43 -9.43 0.08
C PRO A 59 14.22 -9.15 0.97
N GLU A 60 14.14 -7.95 1.54
CA GLU A 60 13.00 -7.54 2.37
C GLU A 60 11.71 -7.50 1.55
N ALA A 61 11.74 -6.93 0.35
CA ALA A 61 10.59 -6.93 -0.56
C ALA A 61 10.10 -8.36 -0.87
N ILE A 62 11.01 -9.32 -1.06
CA ILE A 62 10.64 -10.72 -1.30
C ILE A 62 10.02 -11.37 -0.07
N ARG A 63 10.52 -11.07 1.13
CA ARG A 63 9.94 -11.56 2.39
C ARG A 63 8.56 -10.99 2.67
N THR A 64 8.28 -9.77 2.22
CA THR A 64 6.94 -9.17 2.30
C THR A 64 5.98 -9.81 1.30
N LEU A 65 6.46 -10.18 0.11
CA LEU A 65 5.62 -10.67 -0.98
C LEU A 65 5.33 -12.18 -0.90
N LEU A 66 6.26 -12.97 -0.34
CA LEU A 66 6.11 -14.42 -0.24
C LEU A 66 5.49 -14.84 1.09
N PRO A 67 4.65 -15.89 1.11
CA PRO A 67 4.07 -16.43 2.35
C PRO A 67 5.14 -16.91 3.34
N HIS A 68 4.83 -16.85 4.63
CA HIS A 68 5.74 -17.28 5.69
C HIS A 68 6.04 -18.80 5.66
N GLU A 69 5.16 -19.59 5.04
CA GLU A 69 5.31 -21.04 4.85
C GLU A 69 6.28 -21.37 3.71
N THR A 70 6.77 -20.38 2.97
CA THR A 70 7.75 -20.58 1.89
C THR A 70 9.00 -21.23 2.46
N SER A 71 9.42 -22.36 1.87
CA SER A 71 10.59 -23.07 2.35
C SER A 71 11.85 -22.17 2.31
N PRO A 72 12.76 -22.27 3.28
CA PRO A 72 13.95 -21.42 3.33
C PRO A 72 14.81 -21.47 2.06
N ALA A 73 14.84 -22.64 1.39
CA ALA A 73 15.54 -22.80 0.12
C ALA A 73 14.91 -21.96 -1.00
N VAL A 74 13.58 -22.03 -1.16
CA VAL A 74 12.85 -21.25 -2.18
C VAL A 74 12.93 -19.76 -1.89
N LEU A 75 12.81 -19.35 -0.62
CA LEU A 75 12.93 -17.96 -0.21
C LEU A 75 14.32 -17.41 -0.56
N ASN A 76 15.39 -18.09 -0.17
CA ASN A 76 16.75 -17.67 -0.45
C ASN A 76 17.04 -17.60 -1.97
N THR A 77 16.57 -18.57 -2.76
CA THR A 77 16.71 -18.51 -4.22
C THR A 77 15.97 -17.29 -4.80
N SER A 78 14.75 -17.02 -4.32
CA SER A 78 13.94 -15.89 -4.78
C SER A 78 14.57 -14.53 -4.41
N GLU A 79 15.11 -14.40 -3.21
CA GLU A 79 15.85 -13.20 -2.76
C GLU A 79 17.07 -12.94 -3.67
N ASN A 80 17.86 -13.98 -3.96
CA ASN A 80 19.06 -13.86 -4.79
C ASN A 80 18.74 -13.50 -6.26
N ILE A 81 17.72 -14.13 -6.85
CA ILE A 81 17.28 -13.82 -8.21
C ILE A 81 16.79 -12.38 -8.30
N THR A 82 15.96 -11.96 -7.34
CA THR A 82 15.37 -10.62 -7.32
C THR A 82 16.43 -9.56 -7.12
N LYS A 83 17.35 -9.76 -6.17
CA LYS A 83 18.51 -8.90 -5.97
C LYS A 83 19.30 -8.69 -7.25
N ARG A 84 19.60 -9.77 -7.98
CA ARG A 84 20.34 -9.70 -9.24
C ARG A 84 19.56 -8.93 -10.31
N LEU A 85 18.30 -9.31 -10.56
CA LEU A 85 17.46 -8.68 -11.59
C LEU A 85 17.19 -7.20 -11.31
N ALA A 86 16.90 -6.84 -10.05
CA ALA A 86 16.68 -5.45 -9.66
C ALA A 86 17.94 -4.61 -9.88
N THR A 87 19.10 -5.13 -9.46
CA THR A 87 20.39 -4.46 -9.66
C THR A 87 20.72 -4.29 -11.14
N GLU A 88 20.55 -5.32 -11.95
CA GLU A 88 20.81 -5.28 -13.40
C GLU A 88 19.90 -4.26 -14.09
N LYS A 89 18.59 -4.29 -13.81
CA LYS A 89 17.64 -3.35 -14.41
C LYS A 89 17.92 -1.91 -13.99
N ALA A 90 18.14 -1.67 -12.69
CA ALA A 90 18.43 -0.32 -12.19
C ALA A 90 19.74 0.22 -12.78
N SER A 91 20.79 -0.59 -12.81
CA SER A 91 22.10 -0.18 -13.32
C SER A 91 22.09 0.04 -14.83
N SER A 92 21.48 -0.87 -15.60
CA SER A 92 21.31 -0.74 -17.05
C SER A 92 20.51 0.52 -17.40
N TRP A 93 19.39 0.76 -16.70
CA TRP A 93 18.60 1.96 -16.93
C TRP A 93 19.38 3.24 -16.59
N LEU A 94 20.03 3.30 -15.42
CA LEU A 94 20.78 4.49 -14.99
C LEU A 94 21.93 4.79 -15.94
N SER A 95 22.76 3.81 -16.27
CA SER A 95 23.90 3.97 -17.19
C SER A 95 23.47 4.45 -18.58
N ALA A 96 22.34 3.97 -19.09
CA ALA A 96 21.84 4.39 -20.40
C ALA A 96 21.21 5.80 -20.40
N ASN A 97 20.65 6.26 -19.27
CA ASN A 97 19.76 7.42 -19.27
C ASN A 97 20.25 8.63 -18.44
N ILE A 98 21.00 8.42 -17.35
CA ILE A 98 21.21 9.45 -16.33
C ILE A 98 21.92 10.69 -16.88
N THR A 99 22.93 10.51 -17.72
CA THR A 99 23.67 11.61 -18.36
C THR A 99 22.78 12.44 -19.28
N ALA A 100 21.91 11.80 -20.07
CA ALA A 100 21.01 12.50 -20.98
C ALA A 100 19.97 13.33 -20.22
N LEU A 101 19.41 12.77 -19.14
CA LEU A 101 18.46 13.47 -18.28
C LEU A 101 19.10 14.67 -17.59
N ILE A 102 20.29 14.51 -17.01
CA ILE A 102 21.02 15.61 -16.37
C ILE A 102 21.31 16.73 -17.37
N ARG A 103 21.80 16.40 -18.58
CA ARG A 103 22.07 17.41 -19.61
C ARG A 103 20.83 18.19 -20.02
N ARG A 104 19.70 17.50 -20.20
CA ARG A 104 18.43 18.13 -20.57
C ARG A 104 17.95 19.09 -19.49
N GLU A 105 17.90 18.64 -18.25
CA GLU A 105 17.37 19.45 -17.15
C GLU A 105 18.33 20.58 -16.76
N TRP A 106 19.63 20.31 -16.78
CA TRP A 106 20.66 21.33 -16.57
C TRP A 106 20.59 22.43 -17.63
N LYS A 107 20.44 22.08 -18.91
CA LYS A 107 20.29 23.07 -19.99
C LYS A 107 19.07 23.98 -19.75
N SER A 108 17.93 23.39 -19.42
CA SER A 108 16.70 24.12 -19.07
C SER A 108 16.91 25.06 -17.86
N ARG A 109 17.66 24.63 -16.84
CA ARG A 109 17.97 25.44 -15.67
C ARG A 109 18.95 26.57 -15.99
N TYR A 110 20.03 26.29 -16.72
CA TYR A 110 20.99 27.29 -17.17
C TYR A 110 20.31 28.41 -17.99
N ASP A 111 19.47 28.06 -18.95
CA ASP A 111 18.74 29.03 -19.77
C ASP A 111 17.83 29.93 -18.92
N ARG A 112 17.18 29.38 -17.88
CA ARG A 112 16.38 30.15 -16.90
C ARG A 112 17.25 31.11 -16.07
N VAL A 113 18.41 30.67 -15.60
CA VAL A 113 19.33 31.53 -14.83
C VAL A 113 19.88 32.65 -15.69
N MET A 114 20.29 32.36 -16.92
CA MET A 114 20.82 33.37 -17.84
C MET A 114 19.75 34.40 -18.24
N LYS A 115 18.49 33.99 -18.42
CA LYS A 115 17.36 34.93 -18.60
C LYS A 115 17.16 35.85 -17.39
N ALA A 116 17.27 35.31 -16.17
CA ALA A 116 17.12 36.09 -14.94
C ALA A 116 18.29 37.07 -14.70
N VAL A 117 19.51 36.69 -15.09
CA VAL A 117 20.71 37.54 -14.97
C VAL A 117 20.76 38.62 -16.07
N GLY A 118 20.21 38.34 -17.25
CA GLY A 118 20.16 39.27 -18.39
C GLY A 118 19.03 40.30 -18.35
N SER A 119 18.16 40.28 -17.34
CA SER A 119 17.01 41.19 -17.26
C SER A 119 17.22 42.27 -16.19
N PRO A 120 17.26 43.56 -16.53
CA PRO A 120 17.07 44.63 -15.57
C PRO A 120 15.61 44.64 -15.10
N VAL A 121 15.39 44.92 -13.81
CA VAL A 121 14.06 45.13 -13.23
C VAL A 121 13.45 46.41 -13.80
N ALA A 122 12.27 46.31 -14.42
CA ALA A 122 11.23 47.36 -14.42
C ALA A 122 9.84 46.75 -14.70
N PRO A 123 8.75 47.34 -14.16
CA PRO A 123 7.46 46.69 -13.96
C PRO A 123 6.48 46.85 -15.14
N GLY A 124 5.63 45.84 -15.32
CA GLY A 124 4.30 45.94 -15.95
C GLY A 124 4.24 45.97 -17.48
N CYS A 125 3.67 44.93 -18.09
CA CYS A 125 2.42 45.03 -18.87
C CYS A 125 2.01 43.67 -19.48
N ARG A 126 0.68 43.54 -19.62
CA ARG A 126 -0.18 42.39 -19.86
C ARG A 126 -0.07 41.67 -21.22
N GLU A 127 -0.55 40.42 -21.16
CA GLU A 127 -1.42 39.66 -22.09
C GLU A 127 -1.02 39.38 -23.55
N GLY A 128 -1.29 38.13 -23.92
CA GLY A 128 -1.32 37.62 -25.29
C GLY A 128 -1.65 36.13 -25.28
N GLU A 129 -2.93 35.80 -25.17
CA GLU A 129 -3.50 34.46 -25.37
C GLU A 129 -3.14 33.88 -26.75
N GLY A 130 -3.12 32.55 -26.84
CA GLY A 130 -2.97 31.82 -28.08
C GLY A 130 -3.02 30.31 -27.89
N ALA A 131 -4.21 29.80 -27.56
CA ALA A 131 -4.51 28.37 -27.61
C ALA A 131 -4.68 27.92 -29.07
N VAL A 132 -3.95 26.88 -29.49
CA VAL A 132 -4.41 25.98 -30.57
C VAL A 132 -4.01 24.54 -30.20
N LEU A 133 -5.07 23.75 -30.07
CA LEU A 133 -5.14 22.30 -29.93
C LEU A 133 -4.76 21.63 -31.25
N GLU A 134 -3.94 20.59 -31.25
CA GLU A 134 -4.08 19.51 -32.24
C GLU A 134 -3.53 18.17 -31.74
N SER A 135 -4.44 17.20 -31.76
CA SER A 135 -4.34 15.80 -31.37
C SER A 135 -3.81 14.93 -32.53
N VAL A 136 -3.81 13.59 -32.35
CA VAL A 136 -3.57 12.49 -33.34
C VAL A 136 -2.13 11.91 -33.18
N THR A 137 -1.86 10.61 -32.94
CA THR A 137 -2.61 9.35 -33.07
C THR A 137 -2.06 8.32 -32.06
N GLN A 138 -2.96 7.49 -31.54
CA GLN A 138 -2.72 6.32 -30.71
C GLN A 138 -2.44 5.10 -31.61
N GLU A 139 -1.28 4.44 -31.45
CA GLU A 139 -1.01 3.13 -32.05
C GLU A 139 -0.85 2.05 -30.97
N GLN A 140 -1.55 0.95 -31.22
CA GLN A 140 -1.79 -0.22 -30.39
C GLN A 140 -0.83 -1.35 -30.82
N PRO A 141 -0.21 -2.12 -29.91
CA PRO A 141 0.40 -3.40 -30.27
C PRO A 141 -0.44 -4.58 -29.76
N THR A 142 -0.86 -5.40 -30.72
CA THR A 142 -1.57 -6.67 -30.60
C THR A 142 -0.74 -7.74 -29.89
N THR A 143 -1.34 -8.48 -28.96
CA THR A 143 -0.77 -9.68 -28.32
C THR A 143 -1.11 -10.96 -29.10
N PRO A 144 -0.22 -11.98 -29.15
CA PRO A 144 -0.55 -13.28 -29.72
C PRO A 144 -1.03 -14.29 -28.65
N LYS A 145 -2.11 -15.01 -29.00
CA LYS A 145 -2.72 -16.14 -28.28
C LYS A 145 -1.77 -17.33 -28.11
N ARG A 146 -1.78 -18.00 -26.94
CA ARG A 146 -1.78 -19.48 -26.91
C ARG A 146 -2.18 -20.13 -25.57
N LYS A 147 -3.06 -21.14 -25.74
CA LYS A 147 -3.26 -22.42 -25.01
C LYS A 147 -3.76 -22.40 -23.55
N GLN A 148 -5.06 -22.68 -23.47
CA GLN A 148 -5.82 -23.10 -22.30
C GLN A 148 -5.34 -24.50 -21.85
N GLY A 149 -4.77 -24.57 -20.65
CA GLY A 149 -4.57 -25.80 -19.87
C GLY A 149 -5.68 -25.90 -18.83
N SER A 150 -6.40 -27.02 -18.86
CA SER A 150 -7.52 -27.37 -17.98
C SER A 150 -7.10 -27.43 -16.52
N GLU A 151 -7.76 -26.68 -15.62
CA GLU A 151 -7.96 -27.08 -14.22
C GLU A 151 -9.12 -26.30 -13.57
N ARG A 152 -10.12 -27.05 -13.09
CA ARG A 152 -11.36 -26.69 -12.34
C ARG A 152 -12.17 -25.51 -12.89
N VAL A 153 -13.20 -25.83 -13.68
CA VAL A 153 -14.25 -24.88 -14.10
C VAL A 153 -15.02 -24.40 -12.87
N THR A 154 -14.65 -23.24 -12.35
CA THR A 154 -15.53 -22.43 -11.52
C THR A 154 -16.42 -21.63 -12.47
N SER A 155 -17.60 -22.15 -12.77
CA SER A 155 -18.54 -21.44 -13.63
C SER A 155 -19.04 -20.18 -12.94
N CYS A 156 -19.08 -19.10 -13.70
CA CYS A 156 -19.63 -17.82 -13.28
C CYS A 156 -21.13 -17.97 -12.98
N PRO A 157 -21.72 -17.11 -12.14
CA PRO A 157 -23.16 -17.05 -11.98
C PRO A 157 -23.85 -16.83 -13.34
N PRO A 158 -25.05 -17.39 -13.57
CA PRO A 158 -25.74 -17.32 -14.86
C PRO A 158 -26.11 -15.89 -15.29
N THR A 159 -26.04 -14.92 -14.39
CA THR A 159 -26.32 -13.49 -14.63
C THR A 159 -25.07 -12.64 -14.88
N CYS A 160 -23.88 -13.24 -14.95
CA CYS A 160 -22.63 -12.49 -15.10
C CYS A 160 -22.48 -11.91 -16.53
N SER A 161 -22.41 -10.57 -16.64
CA SER A 161 -22.16 -9.86 -17.90
C SER A 161 -20.71 -9.95 -18.41
N HIS A 162 -19.81 -10.52 -17.60
CA HIS A 162 -18.39 -10.70 -17.91
C HIS A 162 -17.64 -9.41 -18.29
N SER A 163 -18.08 -8.26 -17.77
CA SER A 163 -17.45 -6.96 -17.97
C SER A 163 -16.37 -6.65 -16.93
N ALA A 164 -16.03 -7.58 -16.05
CA ALA A 164 -15.02 -7.38 -15.01
C ALA A 164 -13.61 -7.28 -15.61
N SER A 165 -12.76 -6.47 -14.96
CA SER A 165 -11.37 -6.24 -15.33
C SER A 165 -10.54 -7.53 -15.22
N LEU A 166 -9.39 -7.57 -15.92
CA LEU A 166 -8.48 -8.71 -15.83
C LEU A 166 -7.77 -8.71 -14.46
N PRO A 167 -7.59 -9.89 -13.82
CA PRO A 167 -6.84 -9.98 -12.57
C PRO A 167 -5.44 -9.36 -12.63
N SER A 168 -4.77 -9.42 -13.80
CA SER A 168 -3.44 -8.82 -13.99
C SER A 168 -3.44 -7.31 -13.80
N ASP A 169 -4.46 -6.63 -14.32
CA ASP A 169 -4.52 -5.17 -14.35
C ASP A 169 -4.77 -4.63 -12.94
N ILE A 170 -5.67 -5.31 -12.21
CA ILE A 170 -5.97 -5.03 -10.81
C ILE A 170 -4.75 -5.32 -9.92
N LEU A 171 -4.02 -6.41 -10.19
CA LEU A 171 -2.79 -6.72 -9.46
C LEU A 171 -1.70 -5.67 -9.67
N VAL A 172 -1.60 -5.07 -10.85
CA VAL A 172 -0.68 -3.97 -11.10
C VAL A 172 -1.09 -2.76 -10.26
N GLU A 173 -2.36 -2.39 -10.28
CA GLU A 173 -2.87 -1.24 -9.52
C GLU A 173 -2.69 -1.40 -8.01
N ILE A 174 -3.03 -2.57 -7.43
CA ILE A 174 -2.80 -2.81 -6.00
C ILE A 174 -1.29 -2.75 -5.67
N LYS A 175 -0.43 -3.27 -6.55
CA LYS A 175 1.02 -3.22 -6.34
C LYS A 175 1.59 -1.81 -6.44
N GLU A 176 1.01 -0.94 -7.25
CA GLU A 176 1.40 0.48 -7.29
C GLU A 176 1.10 1.14 -5.93
N TRP A 177 -0.08 0.92 -5.36
CA TRP A 177 -0.43 1.43 -4.02
C TRP A 177 0.45 0.84 -2.92
N LEU A 178 0.71 -0.46 -2.94
CA LEU A 178 1.62 -1.10 -1.99
C LEU A 178 3.06 -0.59 -2.12
N SER A 179 3.48 -0.16 -3.32
CA SER A 179 4.83 0.38 -3.55
C SER A 179 4.99 1.76 -2.93
N ILE A 180 3.92 2.56 -2.87
CA ILE A 180 3.94 3.87 -2.19
C ILE A 180 4.25 3.70 -0.70
N ALA A 181 3.69 2.66 -0.06
CA ALA A 181 3.91 2.36 1.37
C ALA A 181 5.37 1.96 1.73
N VAL A 182 6.23 1.75 0.74
CA VAL A 182 7.65 1.36 0.92
C VAL A 182 8.61 2.42 0.36
N GLY A 183 8.09 3.43 -0.35
CA GLY A 183 8.86 4.48 -1.01
C GLY A 183 8.84 5.83 -0.28
N PRO A 184 9.72 6.79 -0.64
CA PRO A 184 9.60 8.16 -0.18
C PRO A 184 8.31 8.78 -0.74
N MET A 185 7.40 9.18 0.14
CA MET A 185 6.07 9.68 -0.21
C MET A 185 6.10 11.16 -0.62
N THR A 186 5.38 11.50 -1.68
CA THR A 186 4.95 12.88 -1.95
C THR A 186 3.44 12.97 -1.80
N GLU A 187 2.91 14.07 -1.26
CA GLU A 187 1.47 14.26 -1.02
C GLU A 187 0.64 14.09 -2.32
N GLU A 188 1.23 14.38 -3.47
CA GLU A 188 0.62 14.23 -4.80
C GLU A 188 0.43 12.76 -5.24
N GLU A 189 1.18 11.83 -4.65
CA GLU A 189 1.16 10.39 -5.00
C GLU A 189 0.28 9.57 -4.04
N LEU A 190 -0.30 10.19 -3.00
CA LEU A 190 -1.11 9.46 -2.01
C LEU A 190 -2.49 9.07 -2.56
N PRO A 191 -2.99 7.86 -2.23
CA PRO A 191 -4.31 7.43 -2.65
C PRO A 191 -5.41 8.27 -2.02
N THR A 192 -6.44 8.60 -2.80
CA THR A 192 -7.68 9.16 -2.27
C THR A 192 -8.63 8.03 -1.86
N GLY A 193 -9.42 8.22 -0.80
CA GLY A 193 -10.40 7.23 -0.34
C GLY A 193 -11.32 6.66 -1.44
N PRO A 194 -11.89 7.47 -2.35
CA PRO A 194 -12.70 6.98 -3.47
C PRO A 194 -11.94 6.09 -4.46
N GLN A 195 -10.65 6.33 -4.69
CA GLN A 195 -9.83 5.50 -5.59
C GLN A 195 -9.67 4.09 -5.01
N LEU A 196 -9.35 3.99 -3.71
CA LEU A 196 -9.23 2.69 -3.04
C LEU A 196 -10.57 1.95 -2.97
N LYS A 197 -11.69 2.66 -2.72
CA LYS A 197 -13.03 2.05 -2.75
C LYS A 197 -13.36 1.45 -4.12
N MET A 198 -13.09 2.19 -5.19
CA MET A 198 -13.33 1.73 -6.56
C MET A 198 -12.46 0.53 -6.92
N LEU A 199 -11.20 0.52 -6.48
CA LEU A 199 -10.30 -0.62 -6.63
C LEU A 199 -10.83 -1.87 -5.91
N LEU A 200 -11.25 -1.75 -4.65
CA LEU A 200 -11.80 -2.88 -3.87
C LEU A 200 -13.10 -3.43 -4.49
N GLN A 201 -13.97 -2.55 -5.00
CA GLN A 201 -15.16 -2.97 -5.73
C GLN A 201 -14.78 -3.76 -6.99
N THR A 202 -13.81 -3.27 -7.76
CA THR A 202 -13.32 -3.92 -8.97
C THR A 202 -12.69 -5.29 -8.68
N VAL A 203 -11.97 -5.43 -7.56
CA VAL A 203 -11.47 -6.73 -7.08
C VAL A 203 -12.64 -7.68 -6.83
N GLY A 204 -13.65 -7.23 -6.08
CA GLY A 204 -14.83 -8.03 -5.78
C GLY A 204 -15.58 -8.49 -7.02
N ASP A 205 -15.81 -7.59 -7.98
CA ASP A 205 -16.48 -7.90 -9.25
C ASP A 205 -15.68 -8.93 -10.07
N THR A 206 -14.35 -8.84 -10.03
CA THR A 206 -13.46 -9.75 -10.75
C THR A 206 -13.42 -11.14 -10.14
N LEU A 207 -13.35 -11.22 -8.80
CA LEU A 207 -13.43 -12.49 -8.07
C LEU A 207 -14.80 -13.16 -8.22
N ALA A 208 -15.89 -12.38 -8.32
CA ALA A 208 -17.22 -12.90 -8.60
C ALA A 208 -17.38 -13.37 -10.05
N CYS A 209 -16.76 -12.66 -11.01
CA CYS A 209 -16.88 -12.96 -12.43
C CYS A 209 -16.26 -14.29 -12.80
N ARG A 210 -15.17 -14.75 -12.15
CA ARG A 210 -14.46 -16.04 -12.38
C ARG A 210 -14.01 -16.39 -13.81
N LYS A 211 -14.48 -15.70 -14.86
CA LYS A 211 -14.21 -15.99 -16.28
C LYS A 211 -12.72 -15.92 -16.66
N PHE A 212 -12.01 -14.95 -16.09
CA PHE A 212 -10.58 -14.73 -16.31
C PHE A 212 -9.75 -15.11 -15.09
N SER A 213 -10.38 -15.78 -14.13
CA SER A 213 -9.81 -16.08 -12.84
C SER A 213 -9.23 -17.50 -12.83
N THR A 214 -8.00 -17.62 -12.35
CA THR A 214 -7.35 -18.88 -12.02
C THR A 214 -7.15 -18.95 -10.51
N VAL A 215 -7.03 -20.15 -9.95
CA VAL A 215 -6.74 -20.32 -8.51
C VAL A 215 -5.52 -19.47 -8.10
N VAL A 216 -4.47 -19.43 -8.94
CA VAL A 216 -3.26 -18.64 -8.66
C VAL A 216 -3.56 -17.14 -8.64
N SER A 217 -4.28 -16.62 -9.64
CA SER A 217 -4.60 -15.19 -9.68
C SER A 217 -5.56 -14.76 -8.56
N GLU A 218 -6.47 -15.64 -8.13
CA GLU A 218 -7.35 -15.41 -6.98
C GLU A 218 -6.54 -15.28 -5.69
N GLN A 219 -5.65 -16.25 -5.44
CA GLN A 219 -4.77 -16.21 -4.27
C GLN A 219 -3.89 -14.96 -4.25
N MET A 220 -3.33 -14.58 -5.41
CA MET A 220 -2.52 -13.37 -5.51
C MET A 220 -3.33 -12.10 -5.24
N LEU A 221 -4.56 -11.99 -5.77
CA LEU A 221 -5.44 -10.86 -5.51
C LEU A 221 -5.80 -10.78 -4.02
N LEU A 222 -6.23 -11.89 -3.42
CA LEU A 222 -6.56 -11.96 -2.00
C LEU A 222 -5.37 -11.58 -1.13
N ASN A 223 -4.19 -12.14 -1.40
CA ASN A 223 -2.96 -11.80 -0.68
C ASN A 223 -2.64 -10.30 -0.78
N CYS A 224 -2.71 -9.72 -1.98
CA CYS A 224 -2.49 -8.29 -2.18
C CYS A 224 -3.53 -7.42 -1.45
N THR A 225 -4.80 -7.82 -1.39
CA THR A 225 -5.81 -7.08 -0.60
C THR A 225 -5.55 -7.15 0.90
N VAL A 226 -5.12 -8.30 1.43
CA VAL A 226 -4.76 -8.43 2.86
C VAL A 226 -3.54 -7.56 3.19
N LEU A 227 -2.52 -7.57 2.33
CA LEU A 227 -1.35 -6.69 2.48
C LEU A 227 -1.74 -5.21 2.45
N LEU A 228 -2.67 -4.83 1.56
CA LEU A 228 -3.20 -3.47 1.50
C LEU A 228 -3.90 -3.11 2.82
N GLY A 229 -4.72 -4.01 3.35
CA GLY A 229 -5.33 -3.88 4.68
C GLY A 229 -4.31 -3.68 5.79
N CYS A 230 -3.23 -4.47 5.81
CA CYS A 230 -2.13 -4.31 6.76
C CYS A 230 -1.50 -2.92 6.69
N LYS A 231 -1.28 -2.38 5.48
CA LYS A 231 -0.68 -1.03 5.29
C LYS A 231 -1.62 0.11 5.68
N LEU A 232 -2.93 -0.08 5.52
CA LEU A 232 -3.94 0.89 5.93
C LEU A 232 -4.06 0.97 7.46
N VAL A 233 -4.07 -0.18 8.16
CA VAL A 233 -4.18 -0.18 9.63
C VAL A 233 -2.89 0.25 10.32
N SER A 234 -1.72 0.11 9.67
CA SER A 234 -0.43 0.55 10.21
C SER A 234 -0.08 2.01 9.91
N ALA A 235 -0.94 2.75 9.20
CA ALA A 235 -0.67 4.08 8.62
C ALA A 235 0.58 4.16 7.72
N GLU A 236 1.10 3.02 7.26
CA GLU A 236 2.17 2.98 6.26
C GLU A 236 1.66 3.38 4.86
N LEU A 237 0.33 3.37 4.65
CA LEU A 237 -0.33 3.94 3.49
C LEU A 237 -1.35 5.01 3.92
N PRO A 238 -0.95 6.29 4.02
CA PRO A 238 -1.85 7.39 4.31
C PRO A 238 -2.89 7.56 3.19
N VAL A 239 -4.13 7.94 3.57
CA VAL A 239 -5.22 8.18 2.62
C VAL A 239 -5.61 9.65 2.69
N LEU A 240 -5.63 10.34 1.55
CA LEU A 240 -6.04 11.73 1.48
C LEU A 240 -7.53 11.89 1.81
N SER A 241 -7.82 12.77 2.77
CA SER A 241 -9.19 13.19 3.08
C SER A 241 -9.60 14.31 2.11
N PRO A 242 -10.78 14.24 1.47
CA PRO A 242 -11.22 15.25 0.49
C PRO A 242 -11.60 16.61 1.10
N SER A 243 -11.14 16.98 2.30
CA SER A 243 -11.61 18.15 3.03
C SER A 243 -10.50 19.06 3.56
N GLU A 244 -9.61 19.56 2.70
CA GLU A 244 -8.83 20.79 2.96
C GLU A 244 -8.54 21.55 1.66
N CYS A 245 -9.59 21.86 0.89
CA CYS A 245 -9.51 22.81 -0.22
C CYS A 245 -10.77 23.67 -0.27
N SER A 246 -10.91 24.56 0.71
CA SER A 246 -11.67 25.80 0.52
C SER A 246 -11.04 26.88 1.40
N GLY A 247 -10.37 27.84 0.76
CA GLY A 247 -9.83 29.01 1.45
C GLY A 247 -10.96 29.88 1.98
N GLY A 248 -10.84 30.35 3.22
CA GLY A 248 -11.75 31.36 3.75
C GLY A 248 -11.80 31.40 5.27
N ASP A 249 -10.93 32.24 5.83
CA ASP A 249 -11.09 33.07 7.04
C ASP A 249 -11.42 32.41 8.40
N GLY A 250 -10.68 32.85 9.42
CA GLY A 250 -10.62 32.20 10.72
C GLY A 250 -11.88 32.34 11.56
N VAL A 251 -12.40 31.20 12.02
CA VAL A 251 -13.07 31.07 13.33
C VAL A 251 -12.72 29.68 13.88
N VAL A 252 -12.11 29.65 15.06
CA VAL A 252 -11.91 28.45 15.86
C VAL A 252 -13.28 27.89 16.23
N VAL A 253 -13.72 26.86 15.51
CA VAL A 253 -14.89 26.06 15.90
C VAL A 253 -14.38 24.73 16.45
N ILE A 254 -14.70 24.51 17.72
CA ILE A 254 -14.45 23.32 18.51
C ILE A 254 -14.82 22.07 17.71
N ALA A 255 -13.86 21.17 17.51
CA ALA A 255 -14.02 19.92 16.79
C ALA A 255 -14.95 18.96 17.55
N GLY A 256 -16.24 19.10 17.27
CA GLY A 256 -17.29 18.15 17.61
C GLY A 256 -18.18 17.93 16.40
N SER A 257 -17.76 17.05 15.49
CA SER A 257 -18.64 16.48 14.46
C SER A 257 -18.04 15.17 13.96
N GLY A 258 -18.73 14.07 14.27
CA GLY A 258 -18.31 12.70 14.00
C GLY A 258 -18.38 12.33 12.53
N SER A 259 -17.38 12.75 11.75
CA SER A 259 -17.05 12.06 10.49
C SER A 259 -16.16 10.87 10.83
N GLU A 260 -16.59 9.67 10.47
CA GLU A 260 -15.75 8.49 10.59
C GLU A 260 -14.44 8.69 9.83
N PRO A 261 -13.31 8.15 10.33
CA PRO A 261 -12.05 8.21 9.61
C PRO A 261 -12.24 7.63 8.20
N PRO A 262 -11.73 8.28 7.13
CA PRO A 262 -11.86 7.78 5.75
C PRO A 262 -11.37 6.34 5.59
N VAL A 263 -10.48 5.90 6.48
CA VAL A 263 -9.94 4.55 6.54
C VAL A 263 -10.96 3.52 7.03
N ARG A 264 -11.87 3.82 7.97
CA ARG A 264 -12.82 2.81 8.50
C ARG A 264 -13.76 2.28 7.43
N ALA A 265 -14.31 3.16 6.60
CA ALA A 265 -15.16 2.74 5.48
C ALA A 265 -14.41 1.88 4.45
N LEU A 266 -13.08 2.02 4.35
CA LEU A 266 -12.25 1.13 3.52
C LEU A 266 -12.04 -0.23 4.19
N LEU A 267 -11.85 -0.24 5.52
CA LEU A 267 -11.70 -1.47 6.31
C LEU A 267 -12.99 -2.30 6.33
N GLU A 268 -14.16 -1.66 6.40
CA GLU A 268 -15.46 -2.33 6.25
C GLU A 268 -15.58 -2.99 4.87
N GLN A 269 -15.22 -2.29 3.80
CA GLN A 269 -15.25 -2.86 2.45
C GLN A 269 -14.27 -4.03 2.27
N LEU A 270 -13.11 -3.98 2.92
CA LEU A 270 -12.18 -5.11 2.95
C LEU A 270 -12.78 -6.32 3.69
N ALA A 271 -13.43 -6.08 4.83
CA ALA A 271 -14.10 -7.14 5.59
C ALA A 271 -15.26 -7.76 4.79
N GLU A 272 -16.06 -6.94 4.10
CA GLU A 272 -17.10 -7.39 3.17
C GLU A 272 -16.54 -8.18 1.99
N LEU A 273 -15.37 -7.79 1.49
CA LEU A 273 -14.73 -8.52 0.41
C LEU A 273 -14.30 -9.91 0.88
N TRP A 274 -13.68 -10.02 2.06
CA TRP A 274 -13.13 -11.28 2.57
C TRP A 274 -14.18 -12.25 3.13
N GLU A 275 -15.36 -11.76 3.52
CA GLU A 275 -16.48 -12.59 3.96
C GLU A 275 -17.11 -13.40 2.81
N ARG A 276 -17.06 -12.89 1.57
CA ARG A 276 -17.65 -13.57 0.40
C ARG A 276 -17.08 -14.98 0.20
N ASP A 277 -17.93 -15.92 -0.23
CA ASP A 277 -17.56 -17.33 -0.49
C ASP A 277 -16.34 -17.50 -1.41
N CYS A 278 -16.12 -16.57 -2.35
CA CYS A 278 -14.95 -16.55 -3.25
C CYS A 278 -13.62 -16.22 -2.55
N CYS A 279 -13.66 -15.76 -1.30
CA CYS A 279 -12.53 -15.21 -0.57
C CYS A 279 -12.16 -16.01 0.69
N SER A 280 -12.76 -17.19 0.88
CA SER A 280 -12.51 -18.11 2.01
C SER A 280 -11.04 -18.53 2.21
N SER A 281 -10.17 -18.26 1.22
CA SER A 281 -8.74 -18.52 1.29
C SER A 281 -7.89 -17.27 1.51
N ALA A 282 -8.49 -16.13 1.88
CA ALA A 282 -7.73 -14.91 2.18
C ALA A 282 -6.74 -15.17 3.33
N PRO A 283 -5.46 -14.79 3.19
CA PRO A 283 -4.43 -15.06 4.21
C PRO A 283 -4.53 -14.09 5.41
N LEU A 284 -5.68 -14.06 6.09
CA LEU A 284 -5.98 -13.13 7.19
C LEU A 284 -5.00 -13.23 8.37
N HIS A 285 -4.29 -14.36 8.51
CA HIS A 285 -3.21 -14.53 9.47
C HIS A 285 -2.10 -13.46 9.35
N LEU A 286 -1.94 -12.85 8.17
CA LEU A 286 -0.97 -11.78 7.92
C LEU A 286 -1.24 -10.52 8.75
N LEU A 287 -2.50 -10.23 9.11
CA LEU A 287 -2.89 -9.14 10.02
C LEU A 287 -2.31 -9.33 11.43
N PHE A 288 -1.94 -10.56 11.78
CA PHE A 288 -1.41 -10.93 13.09
C PHE A 288 0.08 -11.24 13.05
N THR A 289 0.79 -10.77 12.02
CA THR A 289 2.24 -10.92 11.95
C THR A 289 2.94 -9.93 12.89
N PRO A 290 4.14 -10.27 13.41
CA PRO A 290 4.91 -9.34 14.23
C PRO A 290 5.14 -8.00 13.54
N LEU A 291 5.34 -7.99 12.22
CA LEU A 291 5.55 -6.78 11.43
C LEU A 291 4.33 -5.85 11.49
N THR A 292 3.14 -6.37 11.15
CA THR A 292 1.91 -5.57 11.13
C THR A 292 1.56 -5.07 12.51
N VAL A 293 1.56 -5.95 13.52
CA VAL A 293 1.18 -5.57 14.90
C VAL A 293 2.17 -4.58 15.51
N THR A 294 3.48 -4.75 15.26
CA THR A 294 4.49 -3.77 15.73
C THR A 294 4.31 -2.42 15.05
N ALA A 295 3.96 -2.39 13.76
CA ALA A 295 3.75 -1.13 13.03
C ALA A 295 2.53 -0.38 13.57
N VAL A 296 1.40 -1.07 13.78
CA VAL A 296 0.19 -0.49 14.39
C VAL A 296 0.49 0.06 15.79
N LEU A 297 1.19 -0.71 16.63
CA LEU A 297 1.55 -0.30 18.00
C LEU A 297 2.51 0.91 18.03
N LYS A 298 3.27 1.15 16.97
CA LYS A 298 4.20 2.28 16.86
C LYS A 298 3.58 3.55 16.26
N ALA A 299 2.43 3.45 15.62
CA ALA A 299 1.81 4.54 14.88
C ALA A 299 1.09 5.53 15.81
N SER A 300 -0.20 5.34 16.08
CA SER A 300 -0.96 6.10 17.10
C SER A 300 -2.17 5.31 17.61
N ASP A 301 -2.84 5.87 18.63
CA ASP A 301 -4.09 5.31 19.16
C ASP A 301 -5.20 5.23 18.08
N THR A 302 -5.12 6.03 17.03
CA THR A 302 -6.10 6.00 15.92
C THR A 302 -5.92 4.75 15.06
N GLU A 303 -4.69 4.45 14.65
CA GLU A 303 -4.32 3.22 13.93
C GLU A 303 -4.64 1.99 14.74
N TRP A 304 -4.36 2.06 16.05
CA TRP A 304 -4.74 1.02 17.00
C TRP A 304 -6.25 0.75 17.00
N ASN A 305 -7.05 1.79 17.11
CA ASN A 305 -8.51 1.66 17.06
C ASN A 305 -9.00 1.12 15.70
N ASN A 306 -8.35 1.50 14.60
CA ASN A 306 -8.68 1.01 13.26
C ASN A 306 -8.32 -0.48 13.09
N TYR A 307 -7.19 -0.93 13.62
CA TYR A 307 -6.81 -2.34 13.64
C TYR A 307 -7.82 -3.18 14.44
N LEU A 308 -8.15 -2.74 15.66
CA LEU A 308 -9.13 -3.43 16.50
C LEU A 308 -10.51 -3.46 15.84
N PHE A 309 -10.91 -2.37 15.20
CA PHE A 309 -12.14 -2.29 14.43
C PHE A 309 -12.18 -3.33 13.31
N LEU A 310 -11.12 -3.43 12.48
CA LEU A 310 -11.03 -4.43 11.41
C LEU A 310 -11.11 -5.85 11.97
N VAL A 311 -10.31 -6.18 12.99
CA VAL A 311 -10.31 -7.53 13.58
C VAL A 311 -11.69 -7.89 14.13
N ARG A 312 -12.38 -6.93 14.74
CA ARG A 312 -13.74 -7.13 15.24
C ARG A 312 -14.75 -7.37 14.11
N GLU A 313 -14.71 -6.55 13.06
CA GLU A 313 -15.55 -6.73 11.88
C GLU A 313 -15.36 -8.11 11.23
N LEU A 314 -14.13 -8.61 11.16
CA LEU A 314 -13.86 -9.95 10.63
C LEU A 314 -14.44 -11.07 11.49
N VAL A 315 -14.48 -10.89 12.81
CA VAL A 315 -15.09 -11.86 13.72
C VAL A 315 -16.62 -11.79 13.65
N ASP A 316 -17.19 -10.59 13.68
CA ASP A 316 -18.64 -10.39 13.64
C ASP A 316 -19.24 -10.87 12.31
N ARG A 317 -18.48 -10.79 11.21
CA ARG A 317 -18.85 -11.32 9.88
C ARG A 317 -18.52 -12.80 9.68
N GLY A 318 -17.88 -13.44 10.65
CA GLY A 318 -17.52 -14.87 10.59
C GLY A 318 -16.34 -15.21 9.66
N ALA A 319 -15.61 -14.21 9.15
CA ALA A 319 -14.39 -14.42 8.38
C ALA A 319 -13.22 -14.95 9.24
N LEU A 320 -13.24 -14.66 10.55
CA LEU A 320 -12.32 -15.21 11.55
C LEU A 320 -13.09 -15.70 12.77
N ARG A 321 -12.60 -16.78 13.42
CA ARG A 321 -13.13 -17.19 14.72
C ARG A 321 -12.41 -16.46 15.86
N GLU A 322 -13.12 -16.16 16.94
CA GLU A 322 -12.54 -15.49 18.12
C GLU A 322 -11.35 -16.30 18.70
N GLU A 323 -11.42 -17.63 18.66
CA GLU A 323 -10.33 -18.49 19.13
C GLU A 323 -9.08 -18.39 18.24
N GLU A 324 -9.27 -18.19 16.92
CA GLU A 324 -8.17 -18.01 15.97
C GLU A 324 -7.43 -16.70 16.25
N VAL A 325 -8.17 -15.61 16.42
CA VAL A 325 -7.62 -14.28 16.76
C VAL A 325 -6.78 -14.35 18.04
N VAL A 326 -7.36 -14.93 19.11
CA VAL A 326 -6.66 -15.08 20.40
C VAL A 326 -5.42 -15.98 20.26
N SER A 327 -5.50 -17.07 19.49
CA SER A 327 -4.35 -17.95 19.21
C SER A 327 -3.22 -17.20 18.50
N HIS A 328 -3.55 -16.37 17.52
CA HIS A 328 -2.58 -15.56 16.79
C HIS A 328 -1.89 -14.53 17.70
N TRP A 329 -2.63 -13.79 18.53
CA TRP A 329 -2.01 -12.84 19.46
C TRP A 329 -1.18 -13.52 20.56
N LYS A 330 -1.61 -14.68 21.08
CA LYS A 330 -0.80 -15.46 22.04
C LYS A 330 0.55 -15.85 21.47
N LYS A 331 0.61 -16.23 20.19
CA LYS A 331 1.90 -16.51 19.50
C LYS A 331 2.82 -15.30 19.48
N LEU A 332 2.27 -14.09 19.36
CA LEU A 332 3.04 -12.84 19.42
C LEU A 332 3.47 -12.47 20.85
N THR A 333 2.66 -12.76 21.87
CA THR A 333 3.04 -12.53 23.28
C THR A 333 4.27 -13.36 23.66
N ASN A 334 4.39 -14.58 23.13
CA ASN A 334 5.57 -15.43 23.31
C ASN A 334 6.84 -14.86 22.65
N LEU A 335 6.71 -13.91 21.74
CA LEU A 335 7.81 -13.16 21.12
C LEU A 335 8.16 -11.87 21.89
N ALA A 336 7.68 -11.75 23.13
CA ALA A 336 7.99 -10.66 24.07
C ALA A 336 7.55 -9.25 23.62
N LEU A 337 6.40 -9.12 22.95
CA LEU A 337 5.71 -7.82 22.80
C LEU A 337 4.76 -7.58 23.99
N PRO A 338 5.09 -6.72 24.97
CA PRO A 338 4.29 -6.53 26.18
C PRO A 338 2.89 -5.94 25.88
N ALA A 339 2.80 -5.06 24.89
CA ALA A 339 1.56 -4.41 24.47
C ALA A 339 0.53 -5.38 23.85
N VAL A 340 0.94 -6.58 23.44
CA VAL A 340 0.02 -7.61 22.93
C VAL A 340 -0.78 -8.26 24.06
N ARG A 341 -0.32 -8.18 25.32
CA ARG A 341 -1.12 -8.67 26.46
C ARG A 341 -2.34 -7.77 26.69
N GLU A 342 -2.13 -6.46 26.68
CA GLU A 342 -3.22 -5.47 26.77
C GLU A 342 -4.18 -5.59 25.59
N LEU A 343 -3.69 -5.98 24.40
CA LEU A 343 -4.53 -6.27 23.21
C LEU A 343 -5.55 -7.38 23.46
N ILE A 344 -5.09 -8.49 24.04
CA ILE A 344 -5.95 -9.65 24.33
C ILE A 344 -7.00 -9.28 25.38
N GLU A 345 -6.61 -8.57 26.43
CA GLU A 345 -7.50 -8.14 27.51
C GLU A 345 -8.57 -7.15 27.01
N ASN A 346 -8.18 -6.12 26.25
CA ASN A 346 -9.10 -5.14 25.69
C ASN A 346 -10.09 -5.75 24.69
N PHE A 347 -9.63 -6.68 23.86
CA PHE A 347 -10.49 -7.38 22.92
C PHE A 347 -11.50 -8.25 23.66
N GLN A 348 -11.06 -9.04 24.65
CA GLN A 348 -11.95 -9.88 25.46
C GLN A 348 -12.97 -9.08 26.27
N LEU A 349 -12.58 -7.94 26.84
CA LEU A 349 -13.50 -7.02 27.55
C LEU A 349 -14.59 -6.49 26.61
N ARG A 350 -14.24 -6.12 25.38
CA ARG A 350 -15.20 -5.66 24.37
C ARG A 350 -16.08 -6.81 23.85
N SER A 351 -15.55 -8.02 23.67
CA SER A 351 -16.33 -9.21 23.30
C SER A 351 -17.38 -9.57 24.35
N GLN A 352 -17.07 -9.41 25.63
CA GLN A 352 -17.99 -9.69 26.73
C GLN A 352 -19.09 -8.64 26.85
N SER A 353 -18.83 -7.39 26.46
CA SER A 353 -19.81 -6.30 26.50
C SER A 353 -20.91 -6.38 25.43
N ILE A 354 -20.73 -7.20 24.38
CA ILE A 354 -21.62 -7.26 23.20
C ILE A 354 -22.51 -8.52 23.19
N LYS A 355 -22.48 -9.37 24.23
CA LYS A 355 -23.47 -10.46 24.31
C LYS A 355 -24.88 -9.85 24.42
N PRO A 356 -25.81 -10.09 23.46
CA PRO A 356 -27.21 -9.80 23.71
C PRO A 356 -27.61 -10.67 24.90
N SER A 357 -28.14 -10.02 25.94
CA SER A 357 -28.71 -10.67 27.10
C SER A 357 -29.86 -11.57 26.65
N LEU A 358 -29.60 -12.82 26.32
CA LEU A 358 -30.61 -13.88 26.38
C LEU A 358 -30.59 -14.46 27.79
N PRO A 359 -31.77 -14.66 28.40
CA PRO A 359 -31.89 -14.88 29.83
C PRO A 359 -31.35 -16.26 30.20
N LEU A 360 -30.22 -16.27 30.91
CA LEU A 360 -29.61 -17.43 31.55
C LEU A 360 -30.55 -18.18 32.51
N ALA A 361 -31.74 -17.61 32.80
CA ALA A 361 -32.74 -18.18 33.69
C ALA A 361 -33.50 -19.40 33.11
N GLN A 362 -33.56 -19.58 31.79
CA GLN A 362 -34.31 -20.71 31.20
C GLN A 362 -33.50 -22.00 31.04
N LEU A 363 -32.16 -21.93 31.05
CA LEU A 363 -31.33 -23.15 30.94
C LEU A 363 -31.10 -23.81 32.30
N GLN A 364 -31.12 -23.03 33.39
CA GLN A 364 -30.98 -23.56 34.75
C GLN A 364 -32.19 -24.42 35.16
N SER A 365 -33.42 -24.03 34.77
CA SER A 365 -34.64 -24.80 35.10
C SER A 365 -34.74 -26.14 34.38
N HIS A 366 -34.10 -26.27 33.21
CA HIS A 366 -34.09 -27.54 32.45
C HIS A 366 -33.07 -28.55 32.99
N ILE A 367 -32.02 -28.10 33.68
CA ILE A 367 -31.01 -28.98 34.27
C ILE A 367 -31.50 -29.55 35.61
N GLU A 368 -32.22 -28.76 36.42
CA GLU A 368 -32.78 -29.23 37.69
C GLU A 368 -33.92 -30.24 37.49
N MET A 369 -34.67 -30.15 36.38
CA MET A 369 -35.75 -31.10 36.07
C MET A 369 -35.24 -32.50 35.64
N LEU A 370 -33.96 -32.63 35.30
CA LEU A 370 -33.34 -33.88 34.86
C LEU A 370 -32.49 -34.57 35.95
N GLN A 371 -32.39 -34.01 37.16
CA GLN A 371 -31.60 -34.59 38.26
C GLN A 371 -32.42 -35.26 39.38
N VAL A 372 -33.75 -35.38 39.23
CA VAL A 372 -34.59 -36.14 40.18
C VAL A 372 -35.10 -37.44 39.53
N SER A 373 -34.21 -38.43 39.38
CA SER A 373 -34.57 -39.88 39.38
C SER A 373 -33.33 -40.76 39.28
N GLN A 374 -32.57 -40.85 40.37
CA GLN A 374 -31.84 -42.08 40.70
C GLN A 374 -31.98 -42.31 42.20
N GLN A 375 -33.13 -42.89 42.58
CA GLN A 375 -33.29 -43.54 43.88
C GLN A 375 -32.66 -44.92 43.80
N THR A 376 -31.66 -45.13 44.65
CA THR A 376 -31.05 -46.40 45.03
C THR A 376 -32.10 -47.36 45.60
N VAL A 377 -32.21 -48.55 44.99
CA VAL A 377 -32.78 -49.74 45.63
C VAL A 377 -31.69 -50.79 45.63
N GLU A 378 -31.04 -51.01 46.77
CA GLU A 378 -30.34 -52.26 47.05
C GLU A 378 -30.18 -52.42 48.57
N GLY A 379 -30.88 -53.41 49.13
CA GLY A 379 -30.82 -53.76 50.55
C GLY A 379 -31.99 -54.61 51.03
N ALA A 380 -31.99 -55.91 50.71
CA ALA A 380 -32.56 -56.99 51.53
C ALA A 380 -32.38 -58.36 50.84
N THR A 381 -31.41 -59.16 51.29
CA THR A 381 -31.61 -60.50 51.90
C THR A 381 -30.26 -61.04 52.36
#